data_AF-A0A3C1NEL3-F1
#
_entry.id   AF-A0A3C1NEL3-F1
#
_cell.length_a   1.000
_cell.length_b   1.000
_cell.length_c   1.000
_cell.angle_alpha   90.00
_cell.angle_beta   90.00
_cell.angle_gamma   90.00
#
_symmetry.space_group_name_H-M   'P 1'
#
loop_
_entity.id
_entity.type
_entity.pdbx_description
1 polymer ?
#
loop_
_entity_poly.entity_id
_entity_poly.type
_entity_poly.pdbx_seq_one_letter_code
_entity_poly.pdbx_strand_id
1 'polypeptide(L)'
;MQAFGLILVLLLAATPALALPGPMSDAELLAKSDLVALVRVLSVTCTAITHDDFAKQDIRNYSAKVELMEVIKGDEAKGGDVNITFHEIPKGLLGPWSVFYYPGEMVWTHLSRDGDAFTTTWWNGRGALVSKAIITKLPSKPGETVEVPRVRSEHPVDH
;
A
#
# COMPACT_ATOMS: atom_id res chain seq x y z
N MET A 1 -15.26 -33.48 -58.94
CA MET A 1 -16.21 -33.00 -57.91
C MET A 1 -15.39 -32.48 -56.75
N GLN A 2 -15.64 -31.24 -56.35
CA GLN A 2 -14.93 -30.51 -55.30
C GLN A 2 -15.31 -31.04 -53.91
N ALA A 3 -14.35 -31.04 -52.98
CA ALA A 3 -14.59 -30.93 -51.54
C ALA A 3 -13.40 -30.11 -50.99
N PHE A 4 -13.50 -28.77 -50.99
CA PHE A 4 -13.93 -27.94 -49.86
C PHE A 4 -13.29 -28.34 -48.52
N GLY A 5 -12.17 -27.66 -48.22
CA GLY A 5 -12.01 -26.85 -47.02
C GLY A 5 -12.10 -27.54 -45.66
N LEU A 6 -10.92 -27.76 -45.05
CA LEU A 6 -10.83 -27.85 -43.59
C LEU A 6 -9.64 -27.02 -43.09
N ILE A 7 -9.74 -25.69 -43.24
CA ILE A 7 -8.88 -24.72 -42.54
C ILE A 7 -9.80 -23.84 -41.68
N LEU A 8 -10.12 -24.32 -40.48
CA LEU A 8 -10.68 -23.58 -39.34
C LEU A 8 -10.85 -24.68 -38.28
N VAL A 9 -10.20 -24.69 -37.11
CA VAL A 9 -10.48 -23.82 -35.97
C VAL A 9 -9.32 -24.03 -34.97
N LEU A 10 -8.36 -23.09 -34.90
CA LEU A 10 -7.33 -23.08 -33.84
C LEU A 10 -7.17 -21.69 -33.20
N LEU A 11 -8.07 -20.75 -33.48
CA LEU A 11 -7.92 -19.33 -33.13
C LEU A 11 -8.72 -18.84 -31.91
N LEU A 12 -9.35 -19.72 -31.11
CA LEU A 12 -10.31 -19.27 -30.07
C LEU A 12 -10.00 -19.71 -28.63
N ALA A 13 -8.80 -20.22 -28.35
CA ALA A 13 -8.38 -20.51 -26.97
C ALA A 13 -7.50 -19.39 -26.36
N ALA A 14 -7.68 -18.14 -26.79
CA ALA A 14 -7.16 -17.00 -26.04
C ALA A 14 -8.02 -16.82 -24.79
N THR A 15 -7.69 -17.54 -23.72
CA THR A 15 -8.20 -17.23 -22.39
C THR A 15 -7.91 -15.76 -22.11
N PRO A 16 -8.86 -14.96 -21.60
CA PRO A 16 -8.55 -13.60 -21.21
C PRO A 16 -7.41 -13.67 -20.20
N ALA A 17 -6.24 -13.16 -20.58
CA ALA A 17 -5.21 -12.87 -19.60
C ALA A 17 -5.86 -11.90 -18.63
N LEU A 18 -5.97 -12.28 -17.36
CA LEU A 18 -6.31 -11.37 -16.27
C LEU A 18 -5.17 -10.36 -16.20
N ALA A 19 -5.23 -9.34 -17.07
CA ALA A 19 -4.33 -8.22 -17.06
C ALA A 19 -4.62 -7.47 -15.77
N LEU A 20 -3.64 -7.46 -14.88
CA LEU A 20 -3.68 -6.63 -13.69
C LEU A 20 -3.99 -5.18 -14.12
N PRO A 21 -4.80 -4.44 -13.34
CA PRO A 21 -5.06 -3.05 -13.66
C PRO A 21 -3.74 -2.30 -13.75
N GLY A 22 -3.56 -1.53 -14.82
CA GLY A 22 -2.38 -0.69 -15.01
C GLY A 22 -2.23 0.35 -13.89
N PRO A 23 -1.06 0.99 -13.77
CA PRO A 23 -0.87 2.10 -12.84
C PRO A 23 -1.89 3.19 -13.15
N MET A 24 -2.51 3.73 -12.11
CA MET A 24 -3.23 4.99 -12.23
C MET A 24 -2.26 6.15 -12.36
N SER A 25 -2.66 7.15 -13.12
CA SER A 25 -1.99 8.45 -13.14
C SER A 25 -2.11 9.17 -11.80
N ASP A 26 -1.21 10.12 -11.52
CA ASP A 26 -1.26 10.94 -10.31
C ASP A 26 -2.60 11.70 -10.17
N ALA A 27 -3.18 12.15 -11.29
CA ALA A 27 -4.46 12.82 -11.30
C ALA A 27 -5.62 11.90 -10.89
N GLU A 28 -5.59 10.64 -11.35
CA GLU A 28 -6.59 9.64 -10.95
C GLU A 28 -6.42 9.21 -9.49
N LEU A 29 -5.17 9.03 -9.03
CA LEU A 29 -4.88 8.75 -7.62
C LEU A 29 -5.39 9.88 -6.73
N LEU A 30 -5.08 11.14 -7.08
CA LEU A 30 -5.56 12.31 -6.34
C LEU A 30 -7.10 12.39 -6.33
N ALA A 31 -7.76 12.11 -7.45
CA ALA A 31 -9.21 12.12 -7.56
C ALA A 31 -9.85 11.06 -6.64
N LYS A 32 -9.28 9.85 -6.61
CA LYS A 32 -9.82 8.69 -5.86
C LYS A 32 -9.36 8.59 -4.40
N SER A 33 -8.45 9.46 -3.95
CA SER A 33 -7.98 9.47 -2.56
C SER A 33 -8.88 10.32 -1.67
N ASP A 34 -9.20 9.86 -0.48
CA ASP A 34 -9.81 10.67 0.58
C ASP A 34 -8.75 11.46 1.35
N LEU A 35 -7.52 10.92 1.43
CA LEU A 35 -6.37 11.57 2.07
C LEU A 35 -5.14 11.47 1.16
N VAL A 36 -4.49 12.61 0.92
CA VAL A 36 -3.17 12.68 0.27
C VAL A 36 -2.23 13.44 1.20
N ALA A 37 -1.19 12.75 1.67
CA ALA A 37 -0.35 13.27 2.73
C ALA A 37 1.09 12.75 2.65
N LEU A 38 2.02 13.53 3.19
CA LEU A 38 3.34 13.06 3.58
C LEU A 38 3.21 12.50 4.98
N VAL A 39 3.57 11.23 5.15
CA VAL A 39 3.43 10.56 6.44
C VAL A 39 4.77 10.10 6.97
N ARG A 40 4.95 10.12 8.29
CA ARG A 40 6.02 9.43 8.99
C ARG A 40 5.46 8.18 9.64
N VAL A 41 6.01 7.01 9.31
CA VAL A 41 5.55 5.75 9.88
C VAL A 41 6.08 5.62 11.32
N LEU A 42 5.18 5.63 12.30
CA LEU A 42 5.52 5.54 13.72
C LEU A 42 5.61 4.09 14.18
N SER A 43 4.65 3.27 13.77
CA SER A 43 4.66 1.85 14.09
C SER A 43 3.99 1.03 13.00
N VAL A 44 4.34 -0.24 12.96
CA VAL A 44 3.68 -1.25 12.13
C VAL A 44 3.38 -2.46 12.98
N THR A 45 2.15 -2.93 12.92
CA THR A 45 1.66 -4.13 13.60
C THR A 45 1.23 -5.16 12.57
N CYS A 46 1.67 -6.41 12.70
CA CYS A 46 1.09 -7.52 11.95
C CYS A 46 -0.24 -7.90 12.62
N THR A 47 -1.37 -7.64 11.98
CA THR A 47 -2.70 -7.84 12.56
C THR A 47 -3.18 -9.28 12.42
N ALA A 48 -2.89 -9.91 11.29
CA ALA A 48 -3.32 -11.27 11.00
C ALA A 48 -2.42 -11.94 9.95
N ILE A 49 -2.49 -13.27 9.88
CA ILE A 49 -1.96 -14.06 8.78
C ILE A 49 -3.14 -14.81 8.16
N THR A 50 -3.35 -14.62 6.87
CA THR A 50 -4.43 -15.25 6.09
C THR A 50 -3.85 -16.11 4.99
N HIS A 51 -4.38 -17.31 4.80
CA HIS A 51 -3.95 -18.17 3.70
C HIS A 51 -4.59 -17.70 2.39
N ASP A 52 -3.78 -17.41 1.37
CA ASP A 52 -4.24 -17.09 0.03
C ASP A 52 -4.34 -18.37 -0.81
N ASP A 53 -5.57 -18.81 -1.07
CA ASP A 53 -5.82 -20.06 -1.78
C ASP A 53 -5.39 -20.05 -3.24
N PHE A 54 -5.31 -18.87 -3.87
CA PHE A 54 -4.93 -18.73 -5.27
C PHE A 54 -3.42 -18.90 -5.45
N ALA A 55 -2.63 -18.22 -4.61
CA ALA A 55 -1.18 -18.25 -4.65
C ALA A 55 -0.56 -19.30 -3.72
N LYS A 56 -1.39 -20.05 -2.98
CA LYS A 56 -0.98 -21.14 -2.07
C LYS A 56 0.10 -20.71 -1.08
N GLN A 57 -0.06 -19.53 -0.51
CA GLN A 57 0.88 -18.98 0.47
C GLN A 57 0.17 -18.16 1.54
N ASP A 58 0.83 -18.04 2.69
CA ASP A 58 0.35 -17.20 3.78
C ASP A 58 0.69 -15.72 3.51
N ILE A 59 -0.30 -14.86 3.70
CA ILE A 59 -0.23 -13.42 3.51
C ILE A 59 -0.42 -12.72 4.85
N ARG A 60 0.52 -11.84 5.20
CA ARG A 60 0.41 -11.00 6.40
C ARG A 60 -0.44 -9.77 6.12
N ASN A 61 -1.30 -9.43 7.08
CA ASN A 61 -2.04 -8.18 7.13
C ASN A 61 -1.39 -7.27 8.16
N TYR A 62 -1.39 -5.98 7.87
CA TYR A 62 -0.71 -4.97 8.66
C TYR A 62 -1.59 -3.77 8.95
N SER A 63 -1.29 -3.12 10.06
CA SER A 63 -1.75 -1.77 10.38
C SER A 63 -0.52 -0.92 10.69
N ALA A 64 -0.36 0.19 9.98
CA ALA A 64 0.66 1.19 10.26
C ALA A 64 0.02 2.39 10.96
N LYS A 65 0.53 2.75 12.14
CA LYS A 65 0.23 4.05 12.73
C LYS A 65 1.20 5.07 12.15
N VAL A 66 0.67 6.16 11.59
CA VAL A 66 1.49 7.20 10.97
C VAL A 66 1.16 8.57 11.51
N GLU A 67 2.17 9.45 11.55
CA GLU A 67 2.03 10.87 11.83
C GLU A 67 1.94 11.64 10.52
N LEU A 68 0.99 12.57 10.42
CA LEU A 68 0.79 13.41 9.25
C LEU A 68 1.79 14.58 9.27
N MET A 69 2.78 14.54 8.40
CA MET A 69 3.82 15.57 8.30
C MET A 69 3.36 16.74 7.42
N GLU A 70 2.56 16.43 6.40
CA GLU A 70 1.95 17.38 5.47
C GLU A 70 0.66 16.76 4.91
N VAL A 71 -0.37 17.57 4.66
CA VAL A 71 -1.66 17.13 4.09
C VAL A 71 -1.99 18.01 2.89
N ILE A 72 -2.14 17.38 1.72
CA ILE A 72 -2.52 18.01 0.46
C ILE A 72 -4.04 17.93 0.26
N LYS A 73 -4.66 16.81 0.66
CA LYS A 73 -6.09 16.53 0.55
C LYS A 73 -6.56 15.74 1.76
N GLY A 74 -7.77 15.99 2.24
CA GLY A 74 -8.39 15.31 3.38
C GLY A 74 -8.70 16.26 4.52
N ASP A 75 -9.53 15.83 5.46
CA ASP A 75 -9.96 16.64 6.61
C ASP A 75 -8.97 16.58 7.79
N GLU A 76 -7.96 15.73 7.68
CA GLU A 76 -7.03 15.45 8.76
C GLU A 76 -6.00 16.56 8.91
N ALA A 77 -5.69 16.91 10.15
CA ALA A 77 -4.71 17.95 10.44
C ALA A 77 -3.28 17.41 10.44
N LYS A 78 -2.34 18.25 9.97
CA LYS A 78 -0.90 18.05 10.19
C LYS A 78 -0.61 17.86 11.68
N GLY A 79 0.28 16.91 12.00
CA GLY A 79 0.63 16.48 13.36
C GLY A 79 -0.37 15.48 13.96
N GLY A 80 -1.50 15.22 13.27
CA GLY A 80 -2.43 14.15 13.63
C GLY A 80 -1.85 12.76 13.36
N ASP A 81 -2.46 11.77 13.99
CA ASP A 81 -2.15 10.36 13.78
C ASP A 81 -3.29 9.68 13.01
N VAL A 82 -2.96 8.83 12.04
CA VAL A 82 -3.93 7.97 11.36
C VAL A 82 -3.41 6.54 11.26
N ASN A 83 -4.32 5.58 11.11
CA ASN A 83 -3.99 4.19 10.87
C ASN A 83 -4.17 3.85 9.40
N ILE A 84 -3.19 3.16 8.81
CA ILE A 84 -3.22 2.67 7.44
C ILE A 84 -3.21 1.14 7.46
N THR A 85 -4.23 0.51 6.91
CA THR A 85 -4.26 -0.93 6.69
C THR A 85 -3.65 -1.28 5.33
N PHE A 86 -2.85 -2.35 5.30
CA PHE A 86 -2.23 -2.88 4.08
C PHE A 86 -1.89 -4.36 4.27
N HIS A 87 -1.57 -5.08 3.19
CA HIS A 87 -1.24 -6.51 3.25
C HIS A 87 -0.04 -6.83 2.38
N GLU A 88 0.61 -7.95 2.70
CA GLU A 88 1.60 -8.58 1.84
C GLU A 88 0.98 -8.99 0.52
N ILE A 89 1.75 -8.88 -0.55
CA ILE A 89 1.29 -9.33 -1.86
C ILE A 89 1.92 -10.69 -2.17
N PRO A 90 1.15 -11.64 -2.71
CA PRO A 90 1.67 -12.91 -3.18
C PRO A 90 2.98 -12.80 -3.98
N LYS A 91 4.00 -13.58 -3.58
CA LYS A 91 5.28 -13.64 -4.29
C LYS A 91 5.07 -14.05 -5.75
N GLY A 92 5.70 -13.32 -6.67
CA GLY A 92 5.66 -13.62 -8.10
C GLY A 92 4.39 -13.15 -8.83
N LEU A 93 3.40 -12.59 -8.11
CA LEU A 93 2.19 -12.04 -8.73
C LEU A 93 2.42 -10.61 -9.22
N LEU A 94 3.19 -9.82 -8.48
CA LEU A 94 3.42 -8.40 -8.72
C LEU A 94 4.87 -8.03 -8.41
N GLY A 95 5.46 -7.19 -9.26
CA GLY A 95 6.81 -6.62 -9.07
C GLY A 95 6.83 -5.53 -7.97
N PRO A 96 7.57 -4.41 -8.10
CA PRO A 96 7.70 -3.35 -7.08
C PRO A 96 6.43 -2.54 -6.79
N TRP A 97 5.25 -3.08 -7.12
CA TRP A 97 3.92 -2.49 -7.03
C TRP A 97 3.25 -2.79 -5.68
N SER A 98 4.05 -3.12 -4.68
CA SER A 98 3.57 -3.40 -3.33
C SER A 98 3.71 -2.15 -2.47
N VAL A 99 2.62 -1.72 -1.84
CA VAL A 99 2.64 -0.60 -0.89
C VAL A 99 2.95 -1.14 0.51
N PHE A 100 4.23 -1.27 0.82
CA PHE A 100 4.68 -1.53 2.18
C PHE A 100 4.91 -0.23 2.92
N TYR A 101 4.60 -0.19 4.21
CA TYR A 101 5.03 0.87 5.12
C TYR A 101 6.05 0.31 6.10
N TYR A 102 7.18 0.98 6.28
CA TYR A 102 8.26 0.57 7.16
C TYR A 102 8.50 1.56 8.29
N PRO A 103 8.69 1.11 9.54
CA PRO A 103 8.89 2.01 10.68
C PRO A 103 10.04 3.01 10.48
N GLY A 104 9.73 4.29 10.71
CA GLY A 104 10.66 5.40 10.60
C GLY A 104 10.81 6.02 9.22
N GLU A 105 10.20 5.46 8.18
CA GLU A 105 10.25 6.07 6.86
C GLU A 105 9.32 7.29 6.76
N MET A 106 9.64 8.18 5.81
CA MET A 106 8.75 9.26 5.40
C MET A 106 8.39 9.10 3.93
N VAL A 107 7.10 9.09 3.61
CA VAL A 107 6.61 8.74 2.28
C VAL A 107 5.32 9.47 1.95
N TRP A 108 5.19 9.91 0.70
CA TRP A 108 3.91 10.41 0.18
C TRP A 108 2.93 9.27 -0.03
N THR A 109 1.66 9.46 0.31
CA THR A 109 0.64 8.41 0.17
C THR A 109 -0.71 8.93 -0.30
N HIS A 110 -1.43 8.06 -1.01
CA HIS A 110 -2.76 8.22 -1.58
C HIS A 110 -3.70 7.17 -0.96
N LEU A 111 -4.58 7.61 -0.09
CA LEU A 111 -5.36 6.75 0.80
C LEU A 111 -6.86 6.94 0.60
N SER A 112 -7.62 5.85 0.67
CA SER A 112 -9.08 5.86 0.77
C SER A 112 -9.49 5.53 2.19
N ARG A 113 -10.58 6.14 2.64
CA ARG A 113 -11.15 5.89 3.96
C ARG A 113 -11.87 4.54 3.97
N ASP A 114 -11.62 3.75 5.00
CA ASP A 114 -12.26 2.47 5.26
C ASP A 114 -12.65 2.41 6.74
N GLY A 115 -13.90 2.77 7.04
CA GLY A 115 -14.38 2.98 8.40
C GLY A 115 -13.58 4.06 9.13
N ASP A 116 -13.00 3.69 10.27
CA ASP A 116 -12.16 4.57 11.10
C ASP A 116 -10.69 4.59 10.68
N ALA A 117 -10.31 3.79 9.68
CA ALA A 117 -8.95 3.68 9.18
C ALA A 117 -8.85 4.18 7.73
N PHE A 118 -7.62 4.23 7.24
CA PHE A 118 -7.32 4.39 5.83
C PHE A 118 -6.77 3.10 5.25
N THR A 119 -7.01 2.89 3.98
CA THR A 119 -6.37 1.84 3.19
C THR A 119 -5.72 2.44 1.96
N THR A 120 -4.77 1.72 1.38
CA THR A 120 -4.13 2.14 0.14
C THR A 120 -5.16 2.12 -0.98
N THR A 121 -5.32 3.23 -1.69
CA THR A 121 -6.30 3.33 -2.78
C THR A 121 -6.12 2.24 -3.82
N TRP A 122 -4.86 1.90 -4.14
CA TRP A 122 -4.47 0.89 -5.13
C TRP A 122 -3.03 0.39 -4.92
N TRP A 123 -2.59 -0.54 -5.76
CA TRP A 123 -1.22 -1.09 -5.82
C TRP A 123 -0.11 -0.02 -6.01
N ASN A 124 -0.44 1.19 -6.47
CA ASN A 124 0.49 2.32 -6.56
C ASN A 124 0.12 3.50 -5.64
N GLY A 125 -0.65 3.26 -4.57
CA GLY A 125 -1.01 4.31 -3.61
C GLY A 125 0.19 4.89 -2.84
N ARG A 126 1.34 4.20 -2.87
CA ARG A 126 2.61 4.69 -2.33
C ARG A 126 3.29 5.62 -3.32
N GLY A 127 3.46 6.87 -2.94
CA GLY A 127 4.19 7.89 -3.68
C GLY A 127 5.69 7.90 -3.37
N ALA A 128 6.32 9.04 -3.64
CA ALA A 128 7.75 9.22 -3.48
C ALA A 128 8.21 9.01 -2.03
N LEU A 129 9.29 8.24 -1.87
CA LEU A 129 10.01 8.09 -0.60
C LEU A 129 10.82 9.36 -0.33
N VAL A 130 10.56 10.00 0.81
CA VAL A 130 11.26 11.21 1.25
C VAL A 130 12.41 10.85 2.22
N SER A 131 12.20 9.88 3.11
CA SER A 131 13.23 9.37 4.02
C SER A 131 13.16 7.87 4.14
N LYS A 132 14.31 7.20 4.16
CA LYS A 132 14.41 5.75 4.31
C LYS A 132 13.92 5.31 5.69
N ALA A 133 13.41 4.08 5.74
CA ALA A 133 13.06 3.42 6.97
C ALA A 133 14.26 3.32 7.92
N ILE A 134 13.98 3.46 9.22
CA ILE A 134 14.93 3.14 10.29
C ILE A 134 14.97 1.63 10.48
N ILE A 135 13.82 0.96 10.34
CA ILE A 135 13.67 -0.48 10.47
C ILE A 135 13.06 -1.05 9.19
N THR A 136 13.83 -1.90 8.50
CA THR A 136 13.44 -2.51 7.21
C THR A 136 12.80 -3.89 7.35
N LYS A 137 12.72 -4.41 8.57
CA LYS A 137 12.08 -5.69 8.87
C LYS A 137 10.68 -5.46 9.45
N LEU A 138 9.66 -5.95 8.75
CA LEU A 138 8.28 -5.92 9.22
C LEU A 138 8.03 -6.98 10.30
N PRO A 139 7.08 -6.74 11.23
CA PRO A 139 6.64 -7.76 12.18
C PRO A 139 6.12 -8.99 11.44
N SER A 140 6.43 -10.17 11.96
CA SER A 140 6.22 -11.44 11.26
C SER A 140 5.09 -12.29 11.83
N LYS A 141 4.66 -11.99 13.07
CA LYS A 141 3.65 -12.73 13.82
C LYS A 141 2.44 -11.85 14.15
N PRO A 142 1.21 -12.39 14.17
CA PRO A 142 0.03 -11.66 14.64
C PRO A 142 0.26 -11.05 16.03
N GLY A 143 -0.08 -9.76 16.18
CA GLY A 143 0.09 -8.99 17.41
C GLY A 143 1.50 -8.43 17.63
N GLU A 144 2.48 -8.81 16.80
CA GLU A 144 3.83 -8.22 16.86
C GLU A 144 3.80 -6.79 16.30
N THR A 145 4.35 -5.86 17.05
CA THR A 145 4.45 -4.43 16.69
C THR A 145 5.90 -4.00 16.72
N VAL A 146 6.30 -3.23 15.71
CA VAL A 146 7.58 -2.56 15.63
C VAL A 146 7.33 -1.06 15.63
N GLU A 147 7.96 -0.33 16.56
CA GLU A 147 7.76 1.10 16.76
C GLU A 147 9.07 1.88 16.60
N VAL A 148 8.95 3.15 16.20
CA VAL A 148 10.03 4.13 16.24
C VAL A 148 9.62 5.31 17.12
N PRO A 149 10.55 5.90 17.89
CA PRO A 149 10.26 7.10 18.65
C PRO A 149 9.77 8.23 17.73
N ARG A 150 8.82 9.03 18.24
CA ARG A 150 8.47 10.31 17.62
C ARG A 150 9.63 11.28 17.85
N VAL A 151 10.14 11.88 16.78
CA VAL A 151 11.11 12.96 16.89
C VAL A 151 10.32 14.21 17.22
N ARG A 152 10.30 14.62 18.50
CA ARG A 152 9.80 15.95 18.86
C ARG A 152 10.82 16.96 18.36
N SER A 153 10.43 17.85 17.46
CA SER A 153 11.18 19.08 17.22
C SER A 153 11.10 19.89 18.50
N GLU A 154 12.14 19.80 19.34
CA GLU A 154 12.34 20.71 20.45
C GLU A 154 12.31 22.14 19.88
N HIS A 155 11.29 22.91 20.24
CA HIS A 155 11.40 24.37 20.15
C HIS A 155 12.49 24.77 21.16
N PRO A 156 13.51 25.54 20.77
CA PRO A 156 14.35 26.19 21.76
C PRO A 156 13.45 27.14 22.53
N VAL A 157 13.32 26.90 23.84
CA VAL A 157 12.76 27.89 24.75
C VAL A 157 13.84 28.95 24.90
N ASP A 158 13.69 30.06 24.19
CA ASP A 158 14.49 31.26 24.46
C ASP A 158 14.21 31.69 25.91
N HIS A 159 15.27 31.69 26.72
CA HIS A 159 15.30 32.22 28.08
C HIS A 159 15.61 33.72 28.07
#